data_AF-A0A8T3MXE7-F1
#
_entry.id   AF-A0A8T3MXE7-F1
#
_cell.length_a   1.000
_cell.length_b   1.000
_cell.length_c   1.000
_cell.angle_alpha   90.00
_cell.angle_beta   90.00
_cell.angle_gamma   90.00
#
_symmetry.space_group_name_H-M   'P 1'
#
loop_
_entity.id
_entity.type
_entity.pdbx_description
1 polymer ?
#
loop_
_entity_poly.entity_id
_entity_poly.type
_entity_poly.pdbx_seq_one_letter_code
_entity_poly.pdbx_strand_id
1 'polypeptide(L)' 'MPAGSSPMRERQYEHIKDSHEDRGVSKEKLEERAARTVNKQRAEHGEPKTSGKS' A
#
# COMPACT_ATOMS: atom_id res chain seq x y z
N MET A 1 -5.38 -3.44 -2.81
CA MET A 1 -4.02 -3.13 -3.35
C MET A 1 -3.89 -3.59 -4.80
N PRO A 2 -3.08 -2.93 -5.65
CA PRO A 2 -2.79 -3.48 -6.97
C PRO A 2 -2.06 -4.83 -6.82
N ALA A 3 -2.58 -5.85 -7.51
CA ALA A 3 -1.98 -7.17 -7.59
C ALA A 3 -0.53 -7.07 -8.13
N GLY A 4 0.41 -7.78 -7.50
CA GLY A 4 1.85 -7.73 -7.85
C GLY A 4 2.73 -6.91 -6.92
N SER A 5 2.26 -6.68 -5.69
CA SER A 5 3.05 -6.06 -4.62
C SER A 5 3.89 -7.11 -3.88
N SER A 6 5.10 -6.75 -3.46
CA SER A 6 5.94 -7.62 -2.60
C SER A 6 5.23 -7.89 -1.27
N PRO A 7 5.43 -9.06 -0.61
CA PRO A 7 4.88 -9.34 0.73
C PRO A 7 5.15 -8.23 1.77
N MET A 8 6.26 -7.49 1.61
CA MET A 8 6.54 -6.32 2.46
C MET A 8 5.54 -5.18 2.25
N ARG A 9 5.18 -4.90 0.99
CA ARG A 9 4.27 -3.82 0.63
C ARG A 9 2.82 -4.14 1.01
N GLU A 10 2.43 -5.41 0.93
CA GLU A 10 1.13 -5.88 1.43
C GLU A 10 0.97 -5.60 2.93
N ARG A 11 1.96 -5.98 3.75
CA ARG A 11 1.96 -5.67 5.19
C ARG A 11 1.91 -4.18 5.48
N GLN A 12 2.63 -3.38 4.69
CA GLN A 12 2.68 -1.94 4.89
C GLN A 12 1.34 -1.26 4.58
N TYR A 13 0.63 -1.73 3.55
CA TYR A 13 -0.71 -1.24 3.26
C TYR A 13 -1.70 -1.55 4.35
N GLU A 14 -1.74 -2.79 4.83
CA GLU A 14 -2.62 -3.17 5.95
C GLU A 14 -2.31 -2.32 7.17
N HIS A 15 -1.03 -2.13 7.52
CA HIS A 15 -0.65 -1.28 8.65
C HIS A 15 -1.11 0.18 8.52
N ILE A 16 -1.02 0.76 7.32
CA ILE A 16 -1.48 2.14 7.08
C ILE A 16 -3.00 2.21 7.09
N LYS A 17 -3.68 1.19 6.56
CA LYS A 17 -5.14 1.08 6.56
C LYS A 17 -5.66 1.04 8.00
N ASP A 18 -5.12 0.13 8.82
CA ASP A 18 -5.48 -0.04 10.23
C ASP A 18 -5.23 1.26 11.02
N SER A 19 -4.05 1.88 10.82
CA SER A 19 -3.71 3.14 11.47
C SER A 19 -4.66 4.30 11.16
N HIS A 20 -5.31 4.29 9.99
CA HIS A 20 -6.30 5.30 9.63
C HIS A 20 -7.72 4.87 10.05
N GLU A 21 -8.00 3.57 10.11
CA GLU A 21 -9.25 3.01 10.61
C GLU A 21 -9.45 3.38 12.08
N ASP A 22 -8.39 3.24 12.88
CA ASP A 22 -8.33 3.65 14.28
C ASP A 22 -8.60 5.16 14.48
N ARG A 23 -8.35 5.97 13.45
CA ARG A 23 -8.61 7.42 13.46
C ARG A 23 -10.02 7.80 12.99
N GLY A 24 -10.87 6.81 12.70
CA GLY A 24 -12.24 7.02 12.23
C GLY A 24 -12.34 7.53 10.80
N VAL A 25 -11.33 7.29 9.96
CA VAL A 25 -11.38 7.68 8.53
C VAL A 25 -12.27 6.70 7.76
N SER A 26 -13.06 7.19 6.80
CA SER A 26 -13.96 6.37 6.01
C SER A 26 -13.21 5.35 5.14
N LYS A 27 -13.75 4.14 5.00
CA LYS A 27 -13.11 3.00 4.33
C LYS A 27 -12.48 3.32 2.97
N GLU A 28 -13.21 4.02 2.10
CA GLU A 28 -12.68 4.45 0.79
C GLU A 28 -11.43 5.34 0.92
N LYS A 29 -11.44 6.30 1.85
CA LYS A 29 -10.30 7.18 2.10
C LYS A 29 -9.12 6.42 2.74
N LEU A 30 -9.38 5.41 3.56
CA LEU A 30 -8.34 4.53 4.13
C LEU A 30 -7.58 3.84 2.99
N GLU A 31 -8.33 3.17 2.12
CA GLU A 31 -7.78 2.36 1.03
C GLU A 31 -7.02 3.23 0.02
N GLU A 32 -7.55 4.41 -0.30
CA GLU A 32 -6.89 5.38 -1.17
C GLU A 32 -5.57 5.87 -0.56
N ARG A 33 -5.57 6.27 0.71
CA ARG A 33 -4.37 6.77 1.40
C ARG A 33 -3.30 5.69 1.53
N ALA A 34 -3.69 4.47 1.89
CA ALA A 34 -2.79 3.34 2.01
C ALA A 34 -2.17 3.00 0.64
N ALA A 35 -2.98 2.94 -0.42
CA ALA A 35 -2.50 2.67 -1.78
C ALA A 35 -1.55 3.77 -2.26
N ARG A 36 -1.90 5.05 -2.04
CA ARG A 36 -1.09 6.20 -2.44
C ARG A 36 0.26 6.20 -1.73
N THR A 37 0.30 5.86 -0.45
CA THR A 37 1.54 5.83 0.34
C THR A 37 2.47 4.73 -0.15
N VAL A 38 1.95 3.52 -0.34
CA VAL A 38 2.73 2.39 -0.84
C VAL A 38 3.24 2.65 -2.26
N ASN A 39 2.40 3.19 -3.14
CA ASN A 39 2.82 3.55 -4.50
C ASN A 39 3.89 4.65 -4.53
N LYS A 40 3.80 5.64 -3.62
CA LYS A 40 4.83 6.68 -3.48
C LYS A 40 6.16 6.08 -3.05
N GLN A 41 6.17 5.25 -2.01
CA GLN A 41 7.40 4.58 -1.54
C GLN A 41 8.01 3.71 -2.64
N ARG A 42 7.18 3.00 -3.40
CA ARG A 42 7.63 2.20 -4.54
C ARG A 42 8.36 3.06 -5.58
N ALA A 43 7.81 4.22 -5.90
CA ALA A 43 8.42 5.16 -6.83
C ALA A 43 9.73 5.76 -6.30
N GLU A 44 9.77 6.12 -5.01
CA GLU A 44 10.98 6.66 -4.36
C GLU A 44 12.12 5.63 -4.28
N HIS A 45 11.79 4.36 -4.04
CA HIS A 45 12.77 3.27 -3.96
C HIS A 45 13.09 2.62 -5.32
N GLY A 46 12.51 3.11 -6.42
CA GLY A 46 12.70 2.54 -7.75
C GLY A 46 12.24 1.07 -7.87
N GLU A 47 11.30 0.65 -7.03
CA GLU A 47 10.81 -0.72 -7.06
C GLU A 47 10.00 -0.99 -8.33
N PRO A 48 10.25 -2.12 -9.03
CA PRO A 48 9.53 -2.43 -10.27
C PRO A 48 8.05 -2.61 -9.97
N LYS A 49 7.17 -2.13 -10.88
CA LYS A 49 5.69 -2.16 -10.76
C LYS A 49 5.10 -3.57 -10.64
N THR A 50 5.88 -4.57 -11.01
CA THR A 50 5.60 -5.99 -10.83
C THR A 50 6.94 -6.65 -10.49
N SER A 51 7.00 -7.39 -9.39
CA SER A 51 8.05 -8.38 -9.24
C SER A 51 7.55 -9.59 -10.03
N GLY A 52 8.08 -9.79 -11.23
CA GLY A 52 7.72 -10.96 -12.03
C GLY A 52 8.02 -12.22 -11.21
N LYS A 53 7.01 -13.04 -10.97
CA LYS A 53 7.23 -14.45 -10.60
C LYS A 53 7.90 -15.10 -11.82
N SER A 54 9.19 -15.43 -11.69
CA SER A 54 9.77 -16.56 -12.42
C SER A 54 9.30 -17.86 -11.79
#